data_AF-B6EQW7-F1
#
_entry.id   AF-B6EQW7-F1
#
_cell.length_a   1.000
_cell.length_b   1.000
_cell.length_c   1.000
_cell.angle_alpha   90.00
_cell.angle_beta   90.00
_cell.angle_gamma   90.00
#
_symmetry.space_group_name_H-M   'P 1'
#
loop_
_entity.id
_entity.type
_entity.pdbx_description
1 polymer ?
#
loop_
_entity_poly.entity_id
_entity_poly.type
_entity_poly.pdbx_seq_one_letter_code
_entity_poly.pdbx_strand_id
1 'polypeptide(L)'
;MFSLYLKQKRIERNLTQSNLAAQLNLYSEGFQKLDSVTISRWERGTTRPPIYKAIQVARFFELDIFDLLLNLSVDSKEKNMKTYF
;
A
#
# COMPACT_ATOMS: atom_id res chain seq x y z
N MET A 1 -0.69 -5.50 6.72
CA MET A 1 0.70 -5.52 6.19
C MET A 1 1.07 -4.30 5.34
N PHE A 2 0.33 -3.97 4.27
CA PHE A 2 0.64 -2.85 3.34
C PHE A 2 0.80 -1.48 4.02
N SER A 3 -0.05 -1.19 5.00
CA SER A 3 -0.08 0.08 5.73
C SER A 3 1.25 0.40 6.44
N LEU A 4 1.80 -0.59 7.14
CA LEU A 4 3.09 -0.50 7.82
C LEU A 4 4.23 -0.37 6.80
N TYR A 5 4.19 -1.18 5.75
CA TYR A 5 5.16 -1.14 4.67
C TYR A 5 5.25 0.24 4.01
N LEU A 6 4.11 0.82 3.61
CA LEU A 6 4.04 2.14 2.99
C LEU A 6 4.65 3.20 3.91
N LYS A 7 4.28 3.17 5.19
CA LYS A 7 4.79 4.11 6.19
C LYS A 7 6.30 3.96 6.38
N GLN A 8 6.80 2.73 6.47
CA GLN A 8 8.22 2.45 6.63
C GLN A 8 9.01 2.98 5.44
N LYS A 9 8.62 2.63 4.20
CA LYS A 9 9.32 3.08 2.98
C LYS A 9 9.30 4.60 2.82
N ARG A 10 8.19 5.23 3.20
CA ARG A 10 8.10 6.70 3.22
C ARG A 10 9.13 7.32 4.17
N ILE A 11 9.25 6.77 5.38
CA ILE A 11 10.19 7.25 6.41
C ILE A 11 11.63 6.98 5.98
N GLU A 12 11.94 5.80 5.43
CA GLU A 12 13.27 5.46 4.90
C GLU A 12 13.75 6.44 3.82
N ARG A 13 12.83 6.97 3.01
CA ARG A 13 13.12 8.01 2.00
C ARG A 13 13.02 9.45 2.52
N ASN A 14 12.84 9.67 3.83
CA ASN A 14 12.67 10.98 4.47
C ASN A 14 11.53 11.84 3.87
N LEU A 15 10.44 11.20 3.45
CA LEU A 15 9.31 11.89 2.82
C LEU A 15 8.22 12.23 3.85
N THR A 16 7.60 13.41 3.74
CA THR A 16 6.29 13.64 4.39
C THR A 16 5.17 12.92 3.64
N GLN A 17 3.99 12.73 4.26
CA GLN A 17 2.83 12.16 3.56
C GLN A 17 2.43 12.97 2.33
N SER A 18 2.56 14.31 2.40
CA SER A 18 2.32 15.21 1.26
C SER A 18 3.36 15.04 0.16
N ASN A 19 4.65 14.89 0.50
CA ASN A 19 5.69 14.64 -0.51
C ASN A 19 5.47 13.31 -1.23
N LEU A 20 5.12 12.25 -0.50
CA LEU A 20 4.82 10.95 -1.12
C LEU A 20 3.62 11.04 -2.05
N ALA A 21 2.54 11.71 -1.62
CA ALA A 21 1.38 11.92 -2.48
C ALA A 21 1.75 12.64 -3.78
N ALA A 22 2.52 13.73 -3.70
CA ALA A 22 2.98 14.48 -4.87
C ALA A 22 3.87 13.63 -5.80
N GLN A 23 4.82 12.87 -5.25
CA GLN A 23 5.68 12.00 -6.05
C GLN A 23 4.90 10.88 -6.75
N LEU A 24 3.92 10.27 -6.07
CA LEU A 24 3.06 9.26 -6.70
C LEU A 24 2.17 9.85 -7.80
N ASN A 25 1.62 11.06 -7.61
CA ASN A 25 0.88 11.76 -8.67
C ASN A 25 1.74 11.97 -9.93
N LEU A 26 3.03 12.28 -9.76
CA LEU A 26 3.97 12.46 -10.87
C LEU A 26 4.41 11.14 -11.50
N TYR A 27 4.43 10.05 -10.73
CA TYR A 27 4.89 8.74 -11.17
C TYR A 27 3.91 8.03 -12.11
N SER A 28 2.60 8.15 -11.86
CA SER A 28 1.58 7.46 -12.65
C SER A 28 0.22 8.17 -12.58
N GLU A 29 -0.47 8.23 -13.72
CA GLU A 29 -1.83 8.75 -13.83
C GLU A 29 -2.82 8.02 -12.90
N GLY A 30 -2.53 6.77 -12.54
CA GLY A 30 -3.32 6.01 -11.56
C GLY A 30 -3.40 6.67 -10.18
N PHE A 31 -2.51 7.62 -9.87
CA PHE A 31 -2.51 8.38 -8.62
C PHE A 31 -3.04 9.80 -8.75
N GLN A 32 -3.67 10.17 -9.87
CA GLN A 32 -4.21 11.51 -10.06
C GLN A 32 -5.14 11.89 -8.89
N LYS A 33 -4.92 13.09 -8.32
CA LYS A 33 -5.62 13.62 -7.14
C LYS A 33 -5.35 12.86 -5.84
N LEU A 34 -4.30 12.04 -5.76
CA LEU A 34 -3.88 11.45 -4.49
C LEU A 34 -3.41 12.56 -3.56
N ASP A 35 -3.95 12.62 -2.35
CA ASP A 35 -3.59 13.61 -1.34
C ASP A 35 -2.94 12.98 -0.11
N SER A 36 -2.38 13.84 0.75
CA SER A 36 -1.74 13.43 1.99
C SER A 36 -2.70 12.70 2.94
N VAL A 37 -3.98 13.07 2.94
CA VAL A 37 -5.03 12.42 3.76
C VAL A 37 -5.23 10.97 3.34
N THR A 38 -5.22 10.70 2.04
CA THR A 38 -5.36 9.35 1.47
C THR A 38 -4.15 8.49 1.83
N ILE A 39 -2.93 9.02 1.69
CA ILE A 39 -1.72 8.35 2.19
C ILE A 39 -1.84 8.04 3.68
N SER A 40 -2.28 9.02 4.48
CA SER A 40 -2.48 8.88 5.92
C SER A 40 -3.46 7.75 6.27
N ARG A 41 -4.56 7.64 5.52
CA ARG A 41 -5.56 6.57 5.68
C ARG A 41 -4.99 5.21 5.28
N TRP A 42 -4.18 5.13 4.23
CA TRP A 42 -3.50 3.90 3.82
C TRP A 42 -2.47 3.45 4.85
N GLU A 43 -1.67 4.37 5.41
CA GLU A 43 -0.68 4.07 6.46
C GLU A 43 -1.31 3.64 7.79
N ARG A 44 -2.52 4.12 8.10
CA ARG A 44 -3.30 3.63 9.24
C ARG A 44 -4.08 2.35 8.94
N GLY A 45 -4.19 1.96 7.67
CA GLY A 45 -5.03 0.84 7.23
C GLY A 45 -6.54 1.10 7.31
N THR A 46 -6.98 2.35 7.51
CA THR A 46 -8.42 2.70 7.56
C THR A 46 -9.09 2.55 6.20
N THR A 47 -8.34 2.76 5.12
CA THR A 47 -8.76 2.44 3.76
C THR A 47 -7.61 1.74 3.06
N ARG A 48 -7.92 0.87 2.10
CA ARG A 48 -6.90 0.20 1.29
C ARG A 48 -6.88 0.78 -0.13
N PRO A 49 -5.71 0.97 -0.74
CA PRO A 49 -5.65 1.23 -2.17
C PRO A 49 -6.27 0.05 -2.94
N PRO A 50 -6.86 0.30 -4.12
CA PRO A 50 -7.10 -0.75 -5.09
C PRO A 50 -5.82 -1.52 -5.40
N ILE A 51 -5.93 -2.82 -5.72
CA ILE A 51 -4.77 -3.70 -5.93
C ILE A 51 -3.77 -3.16 -6.95
N TYR A 52 -4.25 -2.57 -8.06
CA TYR A 52 -3.39 -1.99 -9.08
C TYR A 52 -2.56 -0.80 -8.55
N LYS A 53 -3.12 0.02 -7.64
CA LYS A 53 -2.37 1.11 -7.00
C LYS A 53 -1.34 0.57 -6.01
N ALA A 54 -1.67 -0.49 -5.27
CA ALA A 54 -0.72 -1.14 -4.37
C ALA A 54 0.50 -1.68 -5.15
N ILE A 55 0.26 -2.31 -6.32
CA ILE A 55 1.33 -2.77 -7.21
C ILE A 55 2.17 -1.61 -7.71
N GLN A 56 1.55 -0.50 -8.15
CA GLN A 56 2.29 0.68 -8.61
C GLN A 56 3.11 1.32 -7.49
N VAL A 57 2.60 1.36 -6.25
CA VAL A 57 3.36 1.81 -5.07
C VAL A 57 4.58 0.93 -4.84
N ALA A 58 4.45 -0.40 -4.91
CA ALA A 58 5.58 -1.30 -4.74
C ALA A 58 6.65 -1.10 -5.84
N ARG A 59 6.21 -0.93 -7.10
CA ARG A 59 7.13 -0.60 -8.21
C ARG A 59 7.82 0.75 -8.04
N PHE A 60 7.13 1.75 -7.50
CA PHE A 60 7.71 3.06 -7.17
C PHE A 60 8.82 2.97 -6.11
N PHE A 61 8.71 2.00 -5.20
CA PHE A 61 9.74 1.69 -4.20
C PHE A 61 10.76 0.65 -4.67
N GLU A 62 10.76 0.30 -5.96
CA GLU A 62 11.68 -0.66 -6.60
C GLU A 62 11.70 -2.02 -5.92
N LEU A 63 10.55 -2.46 -5.42
CA LEU A 63 10.46 -3.72 -4.69
C LEU A 63 10.09 -4.89 -5.60
N ASP A 64 10.61 -6.06 -5.24
CA ASP A 64 10.12 -7.31 -5.79
C ASP A 64 8.63 -7.46 -5.45
N ILE A 65 7.82 -7.59 -6.49
CA ILE A 65 6.37 -7.70 -6.41
C ILE A 65 5.96 -8.96 -5.62
N PHE A 66 6.81 -9.99 -5.55
CA PHE A 66 6.56 -11.19 -4.77
C PHE A 66 6.42 -10.92 -3.28
N ASP A 67 7.29 -10.08 -2.69
CA ASP A 67 7.20 -9.73 -1.27
C ASP A 67 5.89 -8.98 -0.97
N LEU A 68 5.47 -8.08 -1.87
CA LEU A 68 4.19 -7.38 -1.71
C LEU A 68 2.99 -8.34 -1.81
N LEU A 69 2.97 -9.22 -2.81
CA LEU A 69 1.86 -10.15 -3.05
C LEU A 69 1.71 -11.18 -1.94
N LEU A 70 2.83 -11.70 -1.42
CA LEU A 70 2.82 -12.57 -0.24
C LEU A 70 2.17 -11.84 0.94
N ASN A 71 2.55 -10.58 1.17
CA ASN A 71 1.99 -9.73 2.22
C ASN A 71 0.52 -9.33 2.03
N LEU A 72 0.00 -9.36 0.79
CA LEU A 72 -1.42 -9.09 0.49
C LEU A 72 -2.29 -10.34 0.58
N SER A 73 -1.74 -11.52 0.25
CA SER A 73 -2.46 -12.80 0.28
C SER A 73 -2.79 -13.29 1.70
N VAL A 74 -1.96 -12.98 2.68
CA VAL A 74 -2.13 -13.43 4.07
C VAL A 74 -3.36 -12.79 4.75
N ASP A 75 -3.82 -11.63 4.28
CA ASP A 75 -5.02 -10.94 4.79
C ASP A 75 -6.35 -11.62 4.34
N SER A 76 -6.31 -12.71 3.55
CA SER A 76 -7.49 -13.30 2.90
C SER A 76 -7.96 -14.67 3.40
N LYS A 77 -7.37 -15.27 4.45
CA LYS A 77 -7.86 -16.55 5.00
C LYS A 77 -7.79 -16.66 6.53
N GLU A 78 -8.70 -16.00 7.22
CA GLU A 78 -9.34 -16.56 8.42
C GLU A 78 -10.84 -16.25 8.38
N LYS A 79 -11.57 -17.02 7.57
CA LYS A 79 -13.03 -17.14 7.73
C LYS A 79 -13.42 -18.61 7.61
N ASN A 80 -13.54 -19.24 8.78
CA ASN A 80 -14.31 -20.44 9.08
C ASN A 80 -14.09 -21.66 8.18
N MET A 81 -13.07 -22.47 8.48
CA MET A 81 -13.19 -23.91 8.27
C MET A 81 -14.02 -24.47 9.43
N LYS A 82 -15.35 -24.53 9.28
CA LYS A 82 -16.16 -25.40 10.14
C LYS A 82 -15.83 -26.84 9.73
N THR A 83 -14.96 -27.49 10.49
CA THR A 83 -14.82 -28.94 10.47
C THR A 83 -16.14 -29.54 10.90
N TYR A 84 -16.87 -30.14 9.96
CA TYR A 84 -17.90 -31.13 10.25
C TYR A 84 -17.20 -32.49 10.16
N PHE A 85 -16.91 -33.06 11.33
CA PHE A 85 -16.74 -34.51 11.49
C PHE A 85 -18.11 -35.10 11.81
#